data_AF-A0A258KUE7-F1
#
_entry.id   AF-A0A258KUE7-F1
#
_cell.length_a   1.000
_cell.length_b   1.000
_cell.length_c   1.000
_cell.angle_alpha   90.00
_cell.angle_beta   90.00
_cell.angle_gamma   90.00
#
_symmetry.space_group_name_H-M   'P 1'
#
loop_
_entity.id
_entity.type
_entity.pdbx_description
1 polymer ?
#
loop_
_entity_poly.entity_id
_entity_poly.type
_entity_poly.pdbx_seq_one_letter_code
_entity_poly.pdbx_strand_id
1 'polypeptide(L)'
;MKPYIELKGASGAVYRYKLAEDADPRTTIAGNFVYLDAKGAVLFAGEANNLIGATARWSEAVSRHGAATLYTRLNVSGASRAEEHADLVTALDPVMNRDA
;
A
#
# COMPACT_ATOMS: atom_id res chain seq x y z
N MET A 1 1.10 16.18 4.73
CA MET A 1 0.81 15.00 3.88
C MET A 1 -0.59 15.14 3.30
N LYS A 2 -0.85 14.55 2.12
CA LYS A 2 -2.18 14.64 1.50
C LYS A 2 -3.09 13.55 2.08
N PRO A 3 -4.39 13.82 2.34
CA PRO A 3 -5.30 12.81 2.87
C PRO A 3 -5.57 11.67 1.88
N TYR A 4 -5.34 11.91 0.58
CA TYR A 4 -5.47 10.93 -0.47
C TYR A 4 -4.32 11.03 -1.47
N ILE A 5 -3.98 9.91 -2.07
CA ILE A 5 -3.08 9.80 -3.22
C ILE A 5 -3.75 8.97 -4.32
N GLU A 6 -3.27 9.15 -5.54
CA GLU A 6 -3.69 8.39 -6.71
C GLU A 6 -2.46 7.69 -7.28
N LEU A 7 -2.56 6.38 -7.45
CA LEU A 7 -1.51 5.55 -8.01
C LEU A 7 -2.00 4.98 -9.34
N LYS A 8 -1.17 5.10 -10.37
CA LYS A 8 -1.46 4.58 -11.70
C LYS A 8 -0.83 3.20 -11.84
N GLY A 9 -1.64 2.19 -12.16
CA GLY A 9 -1.18 0.85 -12.45
C GLY A 9 -0.79 0.65 -13.92
N ALA A 10 -0.20 -0.51 -14.25
CA ALA A 10 0.38 -0.79 -15.56
C ALA A 10 -0.69 -0.90 -16.65
N SER A 11 -1.89 -1.33 -16.27
CA SER A 11 -3.11 -1.35 -17.09
C SER A 11 -3.61 0.05 -17.48
N GLY A 12 -3.12 1.11 -16.82
CA GLY A 12 -3.62 2.47 -16.94
C GLY A 12 -4.73 2.83 -15.96
N ALA A 13 -5.20 1.88 -15.14
CA ALA A 13 -6.12 2.14 -14.04
C ALA A 13 -5.52 3.10 -13.01
N VAL A 14 -6.37 3.89 -12.37
CA VAL A 14 -5.99 4.82 -11.30
C VAL A 14 -6.67 4.41 -10.01
N TYR A 15 -5.85 4.11 -9.00
CA TYR A 15 -6.29 3.63 -7.70
C TYR A 15 -6.09 4.73 -6.65
N ARG A 16 -7.19 5.13 -6.02
CA ARG A 16 -7.16 6.15 -4.97
C ARG A 16 -7.01 5.52 -3.60
N TYR A 17 -5.98 5.93 -2.87
CA TYR A 17 -5.69 5.48 -1.52
C TYR A 17 -5.90 6.61 -0.51
N LYS A 18 -6.31 6.27 0.71
CA LYS A 18 -6.48 7.20 1.83
C LYS A 18 -5.32 7.05 2.81
N LEU A 19 -4.82 8.17 3.34
CA LEU A 19 -3.82 8.17 4.40
C LEU A 19 -4.38 7.40 5.61
N ALA A 20 -3.60 6.47 6.17
CA ALA A 20 -3.97 5.82 7.42
C ALA A 20 -3.92 6.87 8.54
N GLU A 21 -5.08 7.25 9.07
CA GLU A 21 -5.20 8.19 10.19
C GLU A 21 -4.87 7.45 11.48
N ASP A 22 -3.68 7.74 12.02
CA ASP A 22 -3.02 6.97 13.09
C ASP A 22 -2.82 5.50 12.72
N ALA A 23 -1.71 4.90 13.14
CA ALA A 23 -1.40 3.50 12.88
C ALA A 23 -2.28 2.54 13.71
N ASP A 24 -3.57 2.86 13.91
CA ASP A 24 -4.55 2.06 14.64
C ASP A 24 -5.57 1.46 13.66
N PRO A 25 -5.23 0.32 13.04
CA PRO A 25 -6.14 -0.40 12.18
C PRO A 25 -7.20 -1.12 13.03
N ARG A 26 -8.16 -0.39 13.62
CA ARG A 26 -9.41 -1.05 14.09
C ARG A 26 -10.26 -1.57 12.92
N THR A 27 -9.84 -1.30 11.70
CA THR A 27 -10.54 -1.71 10.48
C THR A 27 -10.22 -3.16 10.16
N THR A 28 -11.04 -4.07 10.68
CA THR A 28 -11.01 -5.52 10.40
C THR A 28 -11.50 -5.87 8.99
N ILE A 29 -11.24 -5.00 8.01
CA ILE A 29 -11.72 -5.14 6.63
C ILE A 29 -10.51 -5.43 5.74
N ALA A 30 -10.73 -6.24 4.71
CA ALA A 30 -9.74 -6.52 3.68
C ALA A 30 -9.44 -5.28 2.82
N GLY A 31 -8.21 -5.17 2.34
CA GLY A 31 -7.79 -4.04 1.54
C GLY A 31 -6.38 -4.14 1.00
N ASN A 32 -6.05 -3.20 0.12
CA ASN A 32 -4.70 -2.94 -0.33
C ASN A 32 -4.08 -1.85 0.53
N PHE A 33 -2.75 -1.86 0.65
CA PHE A 33 -2.00 -0.82 1.33
C PHE A 33 -0.67 -0.57 0.63
N VAL A 34 -0.15 0.64 0.82
CA VAL A 34 1.14 1.05 0.26
C VAL A 34 1.96 1.83 1.28
N TYR A 35 3.27 1.61 1.26
CA TYR A 35 4.24 2.40 2.02
C TYR A 35 4.90 3.40 1.08
N LEU A 36 4.94 4.66 1.47
CA LEU A 36 5.60 5.72 0.71
C LEU A 36 6.73 6.35 1.53
N ASP A 37 7.81 6.71 0.86
CA ASP A 37 8.86 7.56 1.43
C ASP A 37 8.40 9.03 1.58
N ALA A 38 9.25 9.89 2.13
CA ALA A 38 8.96 11.31 2.28
C ALA A 38 8.82 12.07 0.95
N LYS A 39 9.34 11.51 -0.16
CA LYS A 39 9.26 12.08 -1.52
C LYS A 39 8.01 11.62 -2.26
N GLY A 40 7.27 10.65 -1.72
CA GLY A 40 6.06 10.09 -2.31
C GLY A 40 6.31 8.88 -3.21
N ALA A 41 7.51 8.30 -3.20
CA ALA A 41 7.80 7.07 -3.93
C ALA A 41 7.23 5.85 -3.20
N VAL A 42 6.58 4.94 -3.93
CA VAL A 42 6.03 3.70 -3.35
C VAL A 42 7.18 2.72 -3.10
N LEU A 43 7.40 2.39 -1.83
CA LEU A 43 8.43 1.45 -1.37
C LEU A 43 7.91 0.02 -1.32
N PHE A 44 6.64 -0.13 -0.96
CA PHE A 44 5.97 -1.41 -0.84
C PHE A 44 4.49 -1.27 -1.21
N ALA A 45 3.97 -2.23 -1.97
CA ALA A 45 2.55 -2.45 -2.17
C ALA A 45 2.19 -3.81 -1.58
N GLY A 46 1.08 -3.87 -0.84
CA GLY A 46 0.66 -5.09 -0.19
C GLY A 46 -0.85 -5.26 -0.21
N GLU A 47 -1.27 -6.48 0.06
CA GLU A 47 -2.66 -6.83 0.28
C GLU A 47 -2.84 -7.48 1.65
N ALA A 48 -4.02 -7.27 2.23
CA ALA A 48 -4.38 -7.90 3.49
C ALA A 48 -5.85 -8.32 3.50
N ASN A 49 -6.13 -9.50 4.04
CA ASN A 49 -7.50 -9.91 4.39
C ASN A 49 -8.04 -9.14 5.60
N ASN A 50 -7.15 -8.48 6.34
CA ASN A 50 -7.44 -7.59 7.44
C ASN A 50 -6.35 -6.51 7.49
N LEU A 51 -6.74 -5.23 7.33
CA LEU A 51 -5.79 -4.10 7.33
C LEU A 51 -5.02 -3.91 8.65
N ILE A 52 -5.36 -4.65 9.72
CA ILE A 52 -4.47 -4.82 10.88
C ILE A 52 -3.08 -5.30 10.46
N GLY A 53 -3.00 -6.23 9.50
CA GLY A 53 -1.73 -6.75 9.00
C GLY A 53 -0.93 -5.77 8.15
N ALA A 54 -1.49 -4.61 7.78
CA ALA A 54 -0.83 -3.65 6.90
C ALA A 54 0.42 -3.04 7.54
N THR A 55 0.60 -3.12 8.86
CA THR A 55 1.79 -2.61 9.56
C THR A 55 2.87 -3.66 9.81
N ALA A 56 2.67 -4.92 9.38
CA ALA A 56 3.57 -6.03 9.69
C ALA A 56 5.03 -5.80 9.24
N ARG A 57 5.23 -5.12 8.11
CA ARG A 57 6.56 -4.77 7.58
C ARG A 57 6.92 -3.29 7.77
N TRP A 58 6.14 -2.55 8.56
CA TRP A 58 6.33 -1.11 8.72
C TRP A 58 7.68 -0.78 9.36
N SER A 59 8.05 -1.45 10.45
CA SER A 59 9.34 -1.21 11.13
C SER A 59 10.54 -1.48 10.22
N GLU A 60 10.46 -2.51 9.38
CA GLU A 60 11.47 -2.81 8.37
C GLU A 60 11.52 -1.70 7.31
N ALA A 61 10.36 -1.30 6.76
CA ALA A 61 10.25 -0.27 5.74
C ALA A 61 10.82 1.08 6.20
N VAL A 62 10.54 1.47 7.45
CA VAL A 62 11.08 2.69 8.06
C VAL A 62 12.60 2.57 8.21
N SER A 63 13.09 1.47 8.79
CA SER A 63 14.51 1.35 9.17
C SER A 63 15.44 1.13 7.98
N ARG A 64 15.01 0.37 6.96
CA ARG A 64 15.85 0.00 5.81
C ARG A 64 15.63 0.87 4.57
N HIS A 65 14.43 1.41 4.40
CA HIS A 65 14.03 2.09 3.17
C HIS A 65 13.49 3.52 3.39
N GLY A 66 13.39 3.98 4.63
CA GLY A 66 12.95 5.35 4.95
C GLY A 66 11.46 5.59 4.70
N ALA A 67 10.61 4.57 4.88
CA ALA A 67 9.16 4.75 4.81
C ALA A 67 8.69 5.85 5.77
N ALA A 68 7.84 6.73 5.26
CA ALA A 68 7.32 7.90 5.99
C ALA A 68 5.80 7.87 6.12
N THR A 69 5.08 7.25 5.19
CA THR A 69 3.62 7.15 5.22
C THR A 69 3.06 5.80 4.84
N LEU A 70 1.93 5.45 5.45
CA LEU A 70 1.07 4.33 5.10
C LEU A 70 -0.23 4.87 4.50
N TYR A 71 -0.59 4.38 3.32
CA TYR A 71 -1.91 4.58 2.76
C TYR A 71 -2.64 3.25 2.60
N THR A 72 -3.96 3.29 2.73
CA THR A 72 -4.84 2.11 2.64
C THR A 72 -5.99 2.35 1.68
N ARG A 73 -6.52 1.26 1.15
CA ARG A 73 -7.71 1.23 0.31
C ARG A 73 -8.53 0.00 0.67
N LEU A 74 -9.80 0.20 1.00
CA LEU A 74 -10.72 -0.90 1.29
C LEU A 74 -11.00 -1.68 0.00
N ASN A 75 -10.81 -2.99 0.05
CA ASN A 75 -11.03 -3.89 -1.06
C ASN A 75 -11.43 -5.28 -0.55
N VAL A 76 -12.74 -5.52 -0.50
CA VAL A 76 -13.33 -6.76 0.02
C VAL A 76 -13.26 -7.92 -0.98
N SER A 77 -13.06 -7.63 -2.26
CA SER A 77 -12.93 -8.64 -3.32
C SER A 77 -11.49 -9.13 -3.40
N GLY A 78 -11.25 -10.41 -3.09
CA GLY A 78 -9.91 -11.00 -3.18
C GLY A 78 -9.30 -10.95 -4.59
N ALA A 79 -10.11 -11.23 -5.61
CA ALA A 79 -9.67 -11.16 -7.01
C ALA A 79 -9.24 -9.74 -7.40
N SER A 80 -10.10 -8.75 -7.13
CA SER A 80 -9.81 -7.35 -7.46
C SER A 80 -8.62 -6.81 -6.68
N ARG A 81 -8.38 -7.29 -5.46
CA ARG A 81 -7.24 -6.93 -4.63
C ARG A 81 -5.93 -7.47 -5.17
N ALA A 82 -5.93 -8.73 -5.62
CA ALA A 82 -4.78 -9.36 -6.25
C ALA A 82 -4.45 -8.71 -7.61
N GLU A 83 -5.47 -8.42 -8.42
CA GLU A 83 -5.33 -7.70 -9.69
C GLU A 83 -4.73 -6.30 -9.48
N GLU A 84 -5.29 -5.51 -8.56
CA GLU A 84 -4.76 -4.18 -8.23
C GLU A 84 -3.32 -4.23 -7.72
N HIS A 85 -3.00 -5.18 -6.84
CA HIS A 85 -1.64 -5.38 -6.32
C HIS A 85 -0.66 -5.68 -7.45
N ALA A 86 -0.97 -6.67 -8.31
CA ALA A 86 -0.10 -7.04 -9.43
C ALA A 86 0.09 -5.86 -10.40
N ASP A 87 -0.97 -5.09 -10.66
CA ASP A 87 -0.94 -3.94 -11.56
C ASP A 87 -0.04 -2.81 -11.03
N LEU A 88 -0.11 -2.53 -9.72
CA LEU A 88 0.71 -1.52 -9.06
C LEU A 88 2.17 -1.97 -8.95
N VAL A 89 2.44 -3.23 -8.58
CA VAL A 89 3.81 -3.75 -8.52
C VAL A 89 4.46 -3.70 -9.90
N THR A 90 3.72 -4.04 -10.95
CA THR A 90 4.24 -3.98 -12.33
C THR A 90 4.54 -2.55 -12.78
N ALA A 91 3.70 -1.57 -12.43
CA ALA A 91 3.90 -0.18 -12.84
C ALA A 91 4.98 0.56 -12.04
N LEU A 92 5.06 0.31 -10.73
CA LEU A 92 5.85 1.12 -9.80
C LEU A 92 7.13 0.42 -9.37
N ASP A 93 7.23 -0.89 -9.60
CA ASP A 93 8.38 -1.74 -9.28
C ASP A 93 8.97 -1.48 -7.88
N PRO A 94 8.15 -1.57 -6.80
CA PRO A 94 8.54 -1.14 -5.46
C PRO A 94 9.67 -2.01 -4.91
N VAL A 95 10.69 -1.37 -4.32
CA VAL A 95 11.91 -2.06 -3.87
C VAL A 95 11.62 -3.24 -2.93
N MET A 96 10.70 -3.08 -1.97
CA MET A 96 10.40 -4.11 -0.98
C MET A 96 9.55 -5.28 -1.53
N ASN A 97 8.96 -5.13 -2.71
CA ASN A 97 8.23 -6.21 -3.39
C ASN A 97 9.16 -7.14 -4.19
N ARG A 98 10.41 -6.75 -4.44
CA ARG A 98 11.41 -7.61 -5.12
C ARG A 98 12.03 -8.64 -4.19
N ASP A 99 12.05 -8.34 -2.89
CA ASP A 99 12.59 -9.18 -1.83
C ASP A 99 11.53 -10.09 -1.16
N ALA A 100 10.33 -10.20 -1.76
CA ALA A 100 9.18 -10.92 -1.21
C ALA A 100 9.00 -12.33 -1.79
#